data_AF-A0A926LJL5-F1
#
_entry.id   AF-A0A926LJL5-F1
#
_cell.length_a   1.000
_cell.length_b   1.000
_cell.length_c   1.000
_cell.angle_alpha   90.00
_cell.angle_beta   90.00
_cell.angle_gamma   90.00
#
_symmetry.space_group_name_H-M   'P 1'
#
loop_
_entity.id
_entity.type
_entity.pdbx_description
1 polymer ?
#
loop_
_entity_poly.entity_id
_entity_poly.type
_entity_poly.pdbx_seq_one_letter_code
_entity_poly.pdbx_strand_id
1 'polypeptide(L)'
;MTEACMEHAFLWHGRFSSYEDIRAHVDAGWSENGDAEPPVFMREAGIVELEPMCVEAVHAADDGHLAPVAPEVLLRGASYADQWLPQVESTEPADAAICVFAPHVVTNPHGTALHYLGRFTYRA
;
A
#
# COMPACT_ATOMS: atom_id res chain seq x y z
N MET A 1 8.12 -26.54 -3.53
CA MET A 1 8.25 -25.61 -2.40
C MET A 1 7.83 -24.26 -2.93
N THR A 2 6.66 -23.74 -2.54
CA THR A 2 6.26 -22.37 -2.90
C THR A 2 7.17 -21.43 -2.12
N GLU A 3 7.91 -20.57 -2.82
CA GLU A 3 8.76 -19.57 -2.16
C GLU A 3 7.88 -18.57 -1.40
N ALA A 4 8.35 -18.08 -0.26
CA ALA A 4 7.64 -17.04 0.47
C ALA A 4 7.79 -15.72 -0.30
N CYS A 5 6.66 -15.08 -0.60
CA CYS A 5 6.61 -13.76 -1.19
C CYS A 5 6.67 -12.70 -0.09
N MET A 6 7.03 -11.47 -0.48
CA MET A 6 7.15 -10.32 0.42
C MET A 6 6.07 -9.29 0.12
N GLU A 7 5.50 -8.74 1.19
CA GLU A 7 4.53 -7.64 1.18
C GLU A 7 5.07 -6.49 2.04
N HIS A 8 4.81 -5.25 1.61
CA HIS A 8 5.17 -4.03 2.31
C HIS A 8 3.92 -3.19 2.55
N ALA A 9 3.61 -2.89 3.81
CA ALA A 9 2.47 -2.07 4.17
C ALA A 9 2.90 -0.65 4.55
N PHE A 10 2.14 0.31 4.06
CA PHE A 10 2.25 1.73 4.40
C PHE A 10 0.91 2.20 4.93
N LEU A 11 0.92 2.90 6.07
CA LEU A 11 -0.27 3.42 6.73
C LEU A 11 -0.29 4.94 6.66
N TRP A 12 -1.50 5.49 6.75
CA TRP A 12 -1.67 6.93 6.77
C TRP A 12 -2.93 7.38 7.53
N HIS A 13 -2.86 8.57 8.15
CA HIS A 13 -3.95 9.24 8.86
C HIS A 13 -4.14 10.69 8.35
N GLY A 14 -5.22 10.99 7.60
CA GLY A 14 -5.61 12.36 7.20
C GLY A 14 -5.00 13.10 5.95
N ARG A 15 -4.69 12.43 4.83
CA ARG A 15 -4.04 13.00 3.60
C ARG A 15 -4.88 12.73 2.38
N PHE A 16 -5.47 11.55 2.34
CA PHE A 16 -6.40 11.16 1.30
C PHE A 16 -7.80 11.50 1.79
N SER A 17 -8.49 12.35 1.03
CA SER A 17 -9.85 12.78 1.30
C SER A 17 -10.86 11.79 0.71
N SER A 18 -10.42 10.99 -0.27
CA SER A 18 -11.19 9.93 -0.90
C SER A 18 -10.29 8.81 -1.41
N TYR A 19 -10.89 7.70 -1.82
CA TYR A 19 -10.18 6.59 -2.47
C TYR A 19 -9.53 7.03 -3.79
N GLU A 20 -10.16 7.93 -4.54
CA GLU A 20 -9.58 8.49 -5.78
C GLU A 20 -8.27 9.24 -5.52
N ASP A 21 -8.14 9.93 -4.38
CA ASP A 21 -6.87 10.58 -4.01
C ASP A 21 -5.75 9.56 -3.79
N ILE A 22 -6.09 8.39 -3.22
CA ILE A 22 -5.13 7.28 -3.05
C ILE A 22 -4.74 6.74 -4.43
N ARG A 23 -5.74 6.47 -5.29
CA ARG A 23 -5.51 5.96 -6.65
C ARG A 23 -4.65 6.91 -7.48
N ALA A 24 -4.89 8.22 -7.42
CA ALA A 24 -4.05 9.21 -8.09
C ALA A 24 -2.58 9.20 -7.59
N HIS A 25 -2.33 8.75 -6.37
CA HIS A 25 -0.99 8.64 -5.81
C HIS A 25 -0.27 7.33 -6.20
N VAL A 26 -1.00 6.23 -6.38
CA VAL A 26 -0.45 4.88 -6.67
C VAL A 26 -0.55 4.44 -8.12
N ASP A 27 -1.45 5.02 -8.92
CA ASP A 27 -1.65 4.64 -10.32
C ASP A 27 -0.72 5.39 -11.26
N ALA A 28 -0.35 4.72 -12.35
CA ALA A 28 0.46 5.33 -13.39
C ALA A 28 -0.31 6.47 -14.06
N GLY A 29 0.38 7.58 -14.27
CA GLY A 29 -0.12 8.69 -15.06
C GLY A 29 0.26 8.54 -16.52
N TRP A 30 -0.27 9.44 -17.35
CA TRP A 30 0.13 9.59 -18.75
C TRP A 30 0.59 11.03 -18.97
N SER A 31 1.76 11.19 -19.58
CA SER A 31 2.27 12.50 -20.00
C SER A 31 1.42 13.08 -21.13
N GLU A 32 1.61 14.37 -21.43
CA GLU A 32 0.95 15.02 -22.59
C GLU A 32 1.28 14.33 -23.93
N ASN A 33 2.41 13.63 -24.00
CA ASN A 33 2.83 12.87 -25.18
C ASN A 33 2.26 11.44 -25.22
N GLY A 34 1.52 11.03 -24.19
CA GLY A 34 1.02 9.67 -24.03
C GLY A 34 2.06 8.68 -23.50
N ASP A 35 3.17 9.16 -22.93
CA ASP A 35 4.15 8.30 -22.26
C ASP A 35 3.67 7.95 -20.85
N ALA A 36 3.89 6.71 -20.42
CA ALA A 36 3.57 6.32 -19.05
C ALA A 36 4.53 7.01 -18.06
N GLU A 37 3.97 7.68 -17.06
CA GLU A 37 4.74 8.27 -15.96
C GLU A 37 4.59 7.43 -14.69
N PRO A 38 5.69 7.16 -13.98
CA PRO A 38 5.61 6.40 -12.74
C PRO A 38 4.78 7.16 -11.69
N PRO A 39 3.90 6.45 -10.95
CA PRO A 39 3.16 7.01 -9.83
C PRO A 39 4.07 7.76 -8.85
N VAL A 40 3.51 8.76 -8.17
CA VAL A 40 4.22 9.51 -7.12
C VAL A 40 4.74 8.57 -6.05
N PHE A 41 3.87 7.65 -5.58
CA PHE A 41 4.22 6.66 -4.57
C PHE A 41 5.44 5.82 -4.95
N MET A 42 5.51 5.33 -6.20
CA MET A 42 6.64 4.52 -6.66
C MET A 42 7.97 5.29 -6.60
N ARG A 43 7.96 6.55 -7.05
CA ARG A 43 9.15 7.40 -7.01
C ARG A 43 9.64 7.62 -5.57
N GLU A 44 8.71 7.88 -4.65
CA GLU A 44 9.01 8.08 -3.23
C GLU A 44 9.52 6.78 -2.57
N ALA A 45 8.85 5.66 -2.82
CA ALA A 45 9.14 4.33 -2.26
C ALA A 45 10.35 3.63 -2.90
N GLY A 46 10.90 4.19 -3.98
CA GLY A 46 12.04 3.62 -4.71
C GLY A 46 11.70 2.39 -5.56
N ILE A 47 10.46 2.28 -6.03
CA ILE A 47 10.01 1.18 -6.89
C ILE A 47 10.29 1.56 -8.35
N VAL A 48 10.98 0.70 -9.09
CA VAL A 48 11.46 1.00 -10.46
C VAL A 48 10.59 0.38 -11.55
N GLU A 49 10.07 -0.82 -11.32
CA GLU A 49 9.22 -1.56 -12.27
C GLU A 49 7.82 -1.67 -11.69
N LEU A 50 6.79 -1.17 -12.40
CA LEU A 50 5.40 -1.22 -11.95
C LEU A 50 4.71 -2.45 -12.53
N GLU A 51 4.20 -3.31 -11.66
CA GLU A 51 3.15 -4.27 -11.98
C GLU A 51 1.86 -3.82 -11.27
N PRO A 52 0.94 -3.09 -11.92
CA PRO A 52 -0.19 -2.43 -11.25
C PRO A 52 -1.08 -3.37 -10.42
N MET A 53 -1.13 -4.66 -10.78
CA MET A 53 -1.88 -5.69 -10.07
C MET A 53 -1.27 -6.09 -8.71
N CYS A 54 -0.07 -5.60 -8.39
CA CYS A 54 0.67 -5.91 -7.18
C CYS A 54 0.81 -4.70 -6.24
N VAL A 55 0.02 -3.65 -6.44
CA VAL A 55 -0.14 -2.53 -5.50
C VAL A 55 -1.62 -2.38 -5.17
N GLU A 56 -1.98 -2.55 -3.90
CA GLU A 56 -3.34 -2.40 -3.42
C GLU A 56 -3.47 -1.16 -2.54
N ALA A 57 -4.60 -0.46 -2.71
CA ALA A 57 -4.99 0.67 -1.89
C ALA A 57 -6.19 0.26 -1.05
N VAL A 58 -6.19 0.60 0.24
CA VAL A 58 -7.32 0.38 1.14
C VAL A 58 -7.68 1.71 1.78
N HIS A 59 -8.97 2.02 1.83
CA HIS A 59 -9.51 3.23 2.43
C HIS A 59 -10.61 2.86 3.42
N ALA A 60 -10.46 3.26 4.69
CA ALA A 60 -11.36 2.91 5.76
C ALA A 60 -12.82 3.33 5.47
N ALA A 61 -13.00 4.49 4.81
CA ALA A 61 -14.32 5.00 4.48
C ALA A 61 -15.08 4.14 3.46
N ASP A 62 -14.37 3.42 2.58
CA ASP A 62 -14.99 2.53 1.59
C ASP A 62 -15.63 1.30 2.27
N ASP A 63 -15.11 0.93 3.44
CA ASP A 63 -15.67 -0.10 4.33
C ASP A 63 -16.62 0.49 5.40
N GLY A 64 -17.02 1.75 5.25
CA GLY A 64 -17.99 2.43 6.13
C GLY A 64 -17.39 2.98 7.43
N HIS A 65 -16.07 2.99 7.58
CA HIS A 65 -15.41 3.59 8.73
C HIS A 65 -15.15 5.08 8.50
N LEU A 66 -15.86 5.94 9.23
CA LEU A 66 -15.74 7.41 9.13
C LEU A 66 -14.60 8.00 9.97
N ALA A 67 -13.82 7.17 10.65
CA ALA A 67 -12.71 7.57 11.52
C ALA A 67 -11.56 6.57 11.38
N PRO A 68 -10.33 6.96 11.73
CA PRO A 68 -9.17 6.07 11.66
C PRO A 68 -9.41 4.80 12.47
N VAL A 69 -9.03 3.65 11.91
CA VAL A 69 -9.20 2.33 12.54
C VAL A 69 -7.85 1.67 12.78
N ALA A 70 -7.82 0.68 13.67
CA ALA A 70 -6.60 -0.08 13.95
C ALA A 70 -6.10 -0.79 12.67
N PRO A 71 -4.78 -1.02 12.51
CA PRO A 71 -4.22 -1.67 11.32
C PRO A 71 -4.84 -3.04 11.02
N GLU A 72 -5.18 -3.82 12.06
CA GLU A 72 -5.85 -5.13 11.92
C GLU A 72 -7.27 -5.07 11.32
N VAL A 73 -7.93 -3.92 11.44
CA VAL A 73 -9.25 -3.68 10.86
C VAL A 73 -9.05 -3.18 9.43
N LEU A 74 -8.20 -2.17 9.24
CA LEU A 74 -7.92 -1.56 7.95
C LEU A 74 -7.41 -2.57 6.93
N LEU A 75 -6.44 -3.40 7.31
CA LEU A 75 -5.72 -4.28 6.38
C LEU A 75 -6.42 -5.61 6.11
N ARG A 76 -7.57 -5.86 6.73
CA ARG A 76 -8.30 -7.13 6.60
C ARG A 76 -8.77 -7.40 5.16
N GLY A 77 -9.04 -6.33 4.39
CA GLY A 77 -9.45 -6.43 2.99
C GLY A 77 -8.31 -6.66 2.00
N ALA A 78 -7.04 -6.57 2.44
CA ALA A 78 -5.88 -6.71 1.56
C ALA A 78 -5.64 -8.18 1.16
N SER A 79 -5.04 -8.38 0.00
CA SER A 79 -4.66 -9.71 -0.47
C SER A 79 -3.76 -10.43 0.54
N TYR A 80 -4.07 -11.70 0.77
CA TYR A 80 -3.37 -12.59 1.69
C TYR A 80 -3.30 -12.11 3.16
N ALA A 81 -4.15 -11.17 3.58
CA ALA A 81 -4.14 -10.59 4.94
C ALA A 81 -4.08 -11.65 6.04
N ASP A 82 -4.85 -12.74 5.93
CA ASP A 82 -4.85 -13.83 6.91
C ASP A 82 -3.46 -14.46 7.15
N GLN A 83 -2.53 -14.36 6.20
CA GLN A 83 -1.18 -14.93 6.31
C GLN A 83 -0.19 -13.95 6.96
N TRP A 84 -0.27 -12.67 6.63
CA TRP A 84 0.75 -11.69 6.99
C TRP A 84 0.32 -10.74 8.12
N LEU A 85 -0.98 -10.49 8.28
CA LEU A 85 -1.51 -9.60 9.32
C LEU A 85 -1.14 -10.02 10.76
N PRO A 86 -1.04 -11.33 11.12
CA PRO A 86 -0.54 -11.72 12.44
C PRO A 86 0.91 -11.31 12.75
N GLN A 87 1.67 -10.89 11.74
CA GLN A 87 3.06 -10.40 11.88
C GLN A 87 3.11 -8.88 12.15
N VAL A 88 1.98 -8.17 12.04
CA VAL A 88 1.91 -6.72 12.22
C VAL A 88 1.93 -6.36 13.71
N GLU A 89 2.96 -5.61 14.13
CA GLU A 89 3.11 -5.10 15.49
C GLU A 89 2.84 -3.58 15.54
N SER A 90 1.61 -3.16 15.21
CA SER A 90 1.18 -1.76 15.36
C SER A 90 -0.26 -1.64 15.81
N THR A 91 -0.50 -0.67 16.70
CA THR A 91 -1.83 -0.29 17.17
C THR A 91 -2.19 1.15 16.76
N GLU A 92 -1.34 1.81 15.97
CA GLU A 92 -1.58 3.20 15.56
C GLU A 92 -2.73 3.26 14.54
N PRO A 93 -3.82 4.00 14.82
CA PRO A 93 -4.94 4.09 13.90
C PRO A 93 -4.59 4.79 12.59
N ALA A 94 -5.19 4.32 11.49
CA ALA A 94 -5.01 4.86 10.16
C ALA A 94 -6.33 4.86 9.37
N ASP A 95 -6.44 5.77 8.41
CA ASP A 95 -7.59 5.91 7.50
C ASP A 95 -7.36 5.23 6.15
N ALA A 96 -6.09 5.04 5.77
CA ALA A 96 -5.72 4.48 4.48
C ALA A 96 -4.45 3.65 4.59
N ALA A 97 -4.33 2.67 3.70
CA ALA A 97 -3.16 1.85 3.55
C ALA A 97 -2.80 1.62 2.08
N ILE A 98 -1.51 1.45 1.82
CA ILE A 98 -0.99 0.97 0.54
C ILE A 98 -0.18 -0.30 0.82
N CYS A 99 -0.56 -1.39 0.17
CA CYS A 99 0.14 -2.68 0.27
C CYS A 99 0.86 -2.95 -1.05
N VAL A 100 2.16 -3.23 -0.98
CA VAL A 100 3.00 -3.52 -2.15
C VAL A 100 3.44 -4.97 -2.07
N PHE A 101 3.04 -5.75 -3.06
CA PHE A 101 3.32 -7.18 -3.16
C PHE A 101 4.46 -7.44 -4.14
N ALA A 102 5.18 -8.55 -3.91
CA ALA A 102 6.07 -9.14 -4.91
C ALA A 102 5.39 -9.21 -6.30
N PRO A 103 6.13 -8.99 -7.40
CA PRO A 103 7.59 -8.95 -7.48
C PRO A 103 8.24 -7.59 -7.18
N HIS A 104 7.46 -6.57 -6.78
CA HIS A 104 8.02 -5.25 -6.49
C HIS A 104 9.10 -5.28 -5.39
N VAL A 105 10.14 -4.47 -5.61
CA VAL A 105 11.20 -4.21 -4.63
C VAL A 105 11.06 -2.77 -4.15
N VAL A 106 10.77 -2.60 -2.86
CA VAL A 106 10.76 -1.30 -2.20
C VAL A 106 12.18 -1.02 -1.69
N THR A 107 12.89 -0.07 -2.31
CA THR A 107 14.26 0.28 -1.90
C THR A 107 14.33 1.48 -0.96
N ASN A 108 13.25 2.27 -0.86
CA ASN A 108 13.20 3.49 -0.06
C ASN A 108 11.88 3.61 0.73
N PRO A 109 11.58 2.68 1.66
CA PRO A 109 10.29 2.67 2.36
C PRO A 109 10.03 3.93 3.20
N HIS A 110 11.07 4.59 3.68
CA HIS A 110 10.95 5.85 4.45
C HIS A 110 11.03 7.11 3.59
N GLY A 111 11.09 6.98 2.26
CA GLY A 111 11.06 8.10 1.32
C GLY A 111 9.68 8.68 1.08
N THR A 112 8.64 7.93 1.46
CA THR A 112 7.25 8.36 1.38
C THR A 112 6.87 9.16 2.62
N ALA A 113 5.85 10.01 2.52
CA ALA A 113 5.24 10.62 3.71
C ALA A 113 4.41 9.62 4.53
N LEU A 114 4.15 8.41 4.00
CA LEU A 114 3.36 7.37 4.66
C LEU A 114 4.17 6.69 5.76
N HIS A 115 3.49 6.28 6.82
CA HIS A 115 4.11 5.51 7.89
C HIS A 115 4.37 4.08 7.41
N TYR A 116 5.64 3.74 7.22
CA TYR A 116 6.03 2.39 6.84
C TYR A 116 5.84 1.41 8.00
N LEU A 117 4.91 0.47 7.84
CA LEU A 117 4.53 -0.48 8.87
C LEU A 117 5.51 -1.65 8.97
N GLY A 118 6.07 -2.08 7.83
CA GLY A 118 7.03 -3.16 7.80
C GLY A 118 6.97 -3.98 6.53
N ARG A 119 7.73 -5.08 6.56
CA ARG A 119 7.77 -6.09 5.51
C ARG A 119 7.34 -7.42 6.09
N PHE A 120 6.38 -8.07 5.43
CA PHE A 120 5.77 -9.29 5.93
C PHE A 120 5.85 -10.40 4.88
N THR A 121 5.70 -11.64 5.34
CA THR A 121 5.83 -12.82 4.48
C THR A 121 4.47 -13.49 4.27
N TYR A 122 4.21 -13.89 3.03
CA TYR A 122 3.02 -14.66 2.65
C TYR A 122 3.38 -15.71 1.59
N ARG A 123 2.43 -16.58 1.26
CA ARG A 123 2.53 -17.56 0.17
C ARG A 123 1.47 -17.23 -0.87
N ALA A 124 1.91 -16.97 -2.10
CA ALA A 124 1.06 -16.80 -3.28
C ALA A 124 0.61 -18.15 -3.85
#